data_AF-Q4WBA4-F1
#
_entry.id   AF-Q4WBA4-F1
#
_cell.length_a   1.000
_cell.length_b   1.000
_cell.length_c   1.000
_cell.angle_alpha   90.00
_cell.angle_beta   90.00
_cell.angle_gamma   90.00
#
_symmetry.space_group_name_H-M   'P 1'
#
loop_
_entity.id
_entity.type
_entity.pdbx_description
1 polymer ?
#
loop_
_entity_poly.entity_id
_entity_poly.type
_entity_poly.pdbx_seq_one_letter_code
_entity_poly.pdbx_strand_id
1 'polypeptide(L)'
;MAPFFVLTYILTCNSGNDPRSPFLAQALAALLVSVSPVLESLSFCPVGYEEPKLLRLEAEADGEPLPIADYVFKHFLELVREKDMPFLQNLRAVRFLIDPNTCVYRTSDYQPYDLFSSLNLVRRLPAMETVHVDAICDPDLPSVEPPPQSGNYTCISIQHSSLHCPYLVYTIESAKRLEQFTYGIGGRFSRNGMLTSFHPECVFRALFAHRATLRQLDLDVEGQTRQLDLVGLRYLKYTPEEEEEQGSHRDDPVYLYEWADELEKLPVKKEQIPSNVSVDAWPLRSCLELKDLSLGIHILYIYARGYGGDQCGDQWGDHSVDDSFSLVDHLPPNLESLRIYGYKKEMKPRLRGVPQNCLKTSLLS
;
A
#
# COMPACT_ATOMS: atom_id res chain seq x y z
N MET A 1 -18.30 17.51 20.22
CA MET A 1 -18.67 16.27 19.51
C MET A 1 -19.31 16.73 18.20
N ALA A 2 -18.51 16.88 17.15
CA ALA A 2 -19.01 17.32 15.85
C ALA A 2 -19.76 16.16 15.18
N PRO A 3 -20.87 16.41 14.47
CA PRO A 3 -21.59 15.34 13.79
C PRO A 3 -20.72 14.85 12.63
N PHE A 4 -20.13 13.66 12.79
CA PHE A 4 -19.59 12.92 11.66
C PHE A 4 -20.76 12.58 10.75
N PHE A 5 -20.95 13.35 9.67
CA PHE A 5 -21.75 12.89 8.54
C PHE A 5 -20.95 11.78 7.85
N VAL A 6 -21.04 10.56 8.39
CA VAL A 6 -20.58 9.37 7.69
C VAL A 6 -21.64 9.10 6.62
N LEU A 7 -21.40 9.60 5.41
CA LEU A 7 -22.20 9.19 4.27
C LEU A 7 -21.69 7.81 3.83
N THR A 8 -22.12 6.76 4.54
CA THR A 8 -21.89 5.38 4.09
C THR A 8 -22.85 5.10 2.93
N TYR A 9 -22.45 5.48 1.72
CA TYR A 9 -23.08 4.96 0.52
C TYR A 9 -22.53 3.56 0.29
N ILE A 10 -23.23 2.56 0.84
CA ILE A 10 -23.09 1.23 0.29
C ILE A 10 -23.80 1.29 -1.06
N LEU A 11 -23.04 1.34 -2.14
CA LEU A 11 -23.55 1.10 -3.49
C LEU A 11 -23.96 -0.39 -3.57
N THR A 12 -24.98 -0.78 -2.80
CA THR A 12 -25.58 -2.10 -2.89
C THR A 12 -26.49 -2.10 -4.10
N CYS A 13 -25.99 -2.60 -5.23
CA CYS A 13 -26.86 -3.08 -6.29
C CYS A 13 -27.53 -4.37 -5.82
N ASN A 14 -28.69 -4.29 -5.15
CA ASN A 14 -29.52 -5.49 -5.03
C ASN A 14 -31.01 -5.21 -5.20
N SER A 15 -31.44 -5.23 -6.45
CA SER A 15 -32.69 -5.89 -6.85
C SER A 15 -32.66 -6.19 -8.36
N GLY A 16 -32.33 -7.43 -8.72
CA GLY A 16 -32.67 -8.12 -9.98
C GLY A 16 -32.38 -7.43 -11.32
N ASN A 17 -31.39 -7.95 -12.08
CA ASN A 17 -31.21 -7.83 -13.55
C ASN A 17 -31.40 -6.45 -14.24
N ASP A 18 -31.60 -5.35 -13.53
CA ASP A 18 -31.72 -4.02 -14.14
C ASP A 18 -30.32 -3.41 -14.34
N PRO A 19 -29.84 -3.29 -15.59
CA PRO A 19 -28.52 -2.74 -15.88
C PRO A 19 -28.37 -1.26 -15.45
N ARG A 20 -29.47 -0.58 -15.09
CA ARG A 20 -29.48 0.83 -14.67
C ARG A 20 -29.24 1.03 -13.17
N SER A 21 -29.35 -0.03 -12.36
CA SER A 21 -29.16 0.05 -10.90
C SER A 21 -27.80 0.65 -10.48
N PRO A 22 -26.66 0.28 -11.09
CA PRO A 22 -25.35 0.84 -10.73
C PRO A 22 -25.27 2.34 -11.07
N PHE A 23 -25.81 2.72 -12.24
CA PHE A 23 -25.86 4.10 -12.70
C PHE A 23 -26.66 4.99 -11.75
N LEU A 24 -27.86 4.55 -11.35
CA LEU A 24 -28.71 5.31 -10.43
C LEU A 24 -28.04 5.50 -9.07
N ALA A 25 -27.38 4.46 -8.57
CA ALA A 25 -26.67 4.51 -7.29
C ALA A 25 -25.49 5.49 -7.34
N GLN A 26 -24.71 5.47 -8.43
CA GLN A 26 -23.61 6.42 -8.65
C GLN A 26 -24.11 7.87 -8.81
N ALA A 27 -25.18 8.10 -9.58
CA ALA A 27 -25.77 9.42 -9.76
C ALA A 27 -26.31 9.98 -8.44
N LEU A 28 -26.97 9.15 -7.63
CA LEU A 28 -27.46 9.52 -6.32
C LEU A 28 -26.32 9.86 -5.35
N ALA A 29 -25.23 9.10 -5.38
CA ALA A 29 -24.02 9.40 -4.62
C ALA A 29 -23.43 10.76 -5.02
N ALA A 30 -23.31 11.05 -6.33
CA ALA A 30 -22.82 12.34 -6.83
C ALA A 30 -23.69 13.51 -6.32
N LEU A 31 -25.03 13.36 -6.41
CA LEU A 31 -25.96 14.37 -5.91
C LEU A 31 -25.80 14.62 -4.42
N LEU A 32 -25.77 13.57 -3.60
CA LEU A 32 -25.67 13.70 -2.15
C LEU A 32 -24.34 14.28 -1.70
N VAL A 33 -23.25 13.89 -2.36
CA VAL A 33 -21.93 14.48 -2.12
C VAL A 33 -21.94 15.98 -2.50
N SER A 34 -22.57 16.35 -3.62
CA SER A 34 -22.62 17.74 -4.07
C SER A 34 -23.37 18.67 -3.10
N VAL A 35 -24.39 18.16 -2.41
CA VAL A 35 -25.18 18.94 -1.44
C VAL A 35 -24.64 18.86 -0.01
N SER A 36 -23.51 18.18 0.21
CA SER A 36 -22.90 17.97 1.53
C SER A 36 -21.55 18.70 1.65
N PRO A 37 -21.53 20.04 1.81
CA PRO A 37 -20.29 20.82 1.84
C PRO A 37 -19.41 20.53 3.08
N VAL A 38 -19.99 19.98 4.14
CA VAL A 38 -19.30 19.62 5.40
C VAL A 38 -18.97 18.13 5.48
N LEU A 39 -18.99 17.40 4.35
CA LEU A 39 -18.70 15.97 4.33
C LEU A 39 -17.22 15.74 4.69
N GLU A 40 -16.99 15.07 5.82
CA GLU A 40 -15.63 14.76 6.31
C GLU A 40 -15.20 13.32 6.01
N SER A 41 -16.14 12.40 5.83
CA SER A 41 -15.84 11.00 5.53
C SER A 41 -16.77 10.41 4.48
N LEU A 42 -16.20 9.63 3.57
CA LEU A 42 -16.90 8.97 2.47
C LEU A 42 -16.46 7.51 2.39
N SER A 43 -17.42 6.62 2.14
CA SER A 43 -17.12 5.23 1.81
C SER A 43 -17.82 4.85 0.52
N PHE A 44 -17.13 4.16 -0.39
CA PHE A 44 -17.70 3.77 -1.68
C PHE A 44 -17.04 2.50 -2.25
N CYS A 45 -17.82 1.76 -3.05
CA CYS A 45 -17.38 0.58 -3.81
C CYS A 45 -16.63 1.00 -5.09
N PRO A 46 -15.96 0.11 -5.84
CA PRO A 46 -15.36 0.47 -7.11
C PRO A 46 -16.37 1.17 -8.03
N VAL A 47 -15.93 2.26 -8.66
CA VAL A 47 -16.81 3.10 -9.50
C VAL A 47 -16.69 2.78 -10.98
N GLY A 48 -16.06 1.64 -11.30
CA GLY A 48 -15.78 1.21 -12.67
C GLY A 48 -14.29 1.17 -13.00
N TYR A 49 -13.96 0.42 -14.05
CA TYR A 49 -12.65 0.43 -14.69
C TYR A 49 -12.76 1.16 -16.03
N GLU A 50 -11.81 2.05 -16.31
CA GLU A 50 -11.60 2.60 -17.65
C GLU A 50 -10.16 2.33 -18.06
N GLU A 51 -9.97 2.02 -19.32
CA GLU A 51 -8.64 1.85 -19.88
C GLU A 51 -7.82 3.15 -19.81
N PRO A 52 -6.49 3.04 -19.65
CA PRO A 52 -5.57 4.17 -19.74
C PRO A 52 -5.76 4.99 -21.01
N LYS A 53 -5.49 6.31 -20.95
CA LYS A 53 -5.75 7.24 -22.05
C LYS A 53 -5.06 6.84 -23.36
N LEU A 54 -3.81 6.37 -23.29
CA LEU A 54 -3.04 5.97 -24.47
C LEU A 54 -3.67 4.75 -25.16
N LEU A 55 -4.04 3.73 -24.39
CA LEU A 55 -4.66 2.52 -24.93
C LEU A 55 -6.04 2.81 -25.55
N ARG A 56 -6.82 3.72 -24.94
CA ARG A 56 -8.08 4.19 -25.52
C ARG A 56 -7.87 4.89 -26.86
N LEU A 57 -6.86 5.75 -26.95
CA LEU A 57 -6.51 6.47 -28.18
C LEU A 57 -6.10 5.48 -29.29
N GLU A 58 -5.33 4.46 -28.94
CA GLU A 58 -4.89 3.40 -29.87
C GLU A 58 -6.09 2.55 -30.33
N ALA A 59 -6.97 2.14 -29.41
CA ALA A 59 -8.19 1.40 -29.73
C ALA A 59 -9.13 2.21 -30.65
N GLU A 60 -9.31 3.50 -30.39
CA GLU A 60 -10.07 4.40 -31.26
C GLU A 60 -9.45 4.51 -32.66
N ALA A 61 -8.11 4.61 -32.74
CA ALA A 61 -7.39 4.67 -34.02
C ALA A 61 -7.51 3.36 -34.83
N ASP A 62 -7.59 2.22 -34.15
CA ASP A 62 -7.81 0.90 -34.74
C ASP A 62 -9.29 0.62 -35.07
N GLY A 63 -10.19 1.55 -34.73
CA GLY A 63 -11.62 1.46 -35.04
C GLY A 63 -12.41 0.59 -34.06
N GLU A 64 -11.84 0.25 -32.91
CA GLU A 64 -12.54 -0.48 -31.85
C GLU A 64 -13.54 0.45 -31.14
N PRO A 65 -14.81 0.04 -30.99
CA PRO A 65 -15.80 0.85 -30.30
C PRO A 65 -15.47 0.90 -28.82
N LEU A 66 -15.17 2.10 -28.30
CA LEU A 66 -14.99 2.29 -26.87
C LEU A 66 -16.29 1.93 -26.13
N PRO A 67 -16.22 1.14 -25.05
CA PRO A 67 -17.37 0.95 -24.18
C PRO A 67 -17.78 2.31 -23.61
N ILE A 68 -19.01 2.75 -23.91
CA ILE A 68 -19.62 3.90 -23.23
C ILE A 68 -19.92 3.45 -21.82
N ALA A 69 -18.97 3.67 -20.91
CA ALA A 69 -19.13 3.32 -19.52
C ALA A 69 -19.64 4.55 -18.77
N ASP A 70 -20.91 4.52 -18.36
CA ASP A 70 -21.55 5.62 -17.63
C ASP A 70 -21.16 5.61 -16.14
N TYR A 71 -19.89 5.91 -15.84
CA TYR A 71 -19.37 6.01 -14.48
C TYR A 71 -19.60 7.40 -13.89
N VAL A 72 -20.87 7.77 -13.67
CA VAL A 72 -21.29 9.11 -13.24
C VAL A 72 -20.51 9.59 -12.01
N PHE A 73 -20.32 8.73 -11.01
CA PHE A 73 -19.65 9.14 -9.78
C PHE A 73 -18.14 9.32 -10.00
N LYS A 74 -17.52 8.51 -10.86
CA LYS A 74 -16.12 8.65 -11.27
C LYS A 74 -15.89 10.03 -11.92
N HIS A 75 -16.68 10.35 -12.94
CA HIS A 75 -16.58 11.64 -13.64
C HIS A 75 -16.89 12.84 -12.73
N PHE A 76 -17.82 12.69 -11.79
CA PHE A 76 -18.05 13.71 -10.78
C PHE A 76 -16.78 13.99 -9.95
N LEU A 77 -16.10 12.94 -9.46
CA LEU A 77 -14.86 13.09 -8.68
C LEU A 77 -13.71 13.69 -9.52
N GLU A 78 -13.57 13.28 -10.77
CA GLU A 78 -12.58 13.84 -11.72
C GLU A 78 -12.82 15.34 -11.96
N LEU A 79 -14.08 15.74 -12.17
CA LEU A 79 -14.45 17.14 -12.34
C LEU A 79 -14.18 17.97 -11.07
N VAL A 80 -14.46 17.42 -9.89
CA VAL A 80 -14.15 18.08 -8.62
C VAL A 80 -12.65 18.32 -8.47
N ARG A 81 -11.83 17.35 -8.90
CA ARG A 81 -10.37 17.42 -8.88
C ARG A 81 -9.81 18.44 -9.87
N GLU A 82 -10.39 18.56 -11.06
CA GLU A 82 -9.83 19.35 -12.16
C GLU A 82 -10.29 20.81 -12.19
N LYS A 83 -11.52 21.09 -11.73
CA LYS A 83 -12.15 22.41 -11.91
C LYS A 83 -12.25 23.23 -10.61
N ASP A 84 -11.48 22.88 -9.59
CA ASP A 84 -11.49 23.54 -8.27
C ASP A 84 -12.92 23.77 -7.74
N MET A 85 -13.74 22.74 -7.83
CA MET A 85 -15.16 22.84 -7.45
C MET A 85 -15.28 22.94 -5.92
N PRO A 86 -16.28 23.66 -5.37
CA PRO A 86 -16.43 23.86 -3.93
C PRO A 86 -16.88 22.60 -3.16
N PHE A 87 -16.98 21.45 -3.83
CA PHE A 87 -17.38 20.18 -3.24
C PHE A 87 -16.19 19.44 -2.64
N LEU A 88 -16.43 18.60 -1.64
CA LEU A 88 -15.41 17.74 -1.00
C LEU A 88 -14.20 18.46 -0.39
N GLN A 89 -14.30 19.78 -0.17
CA GLN A 89 -13.24 20.60 0.40
C GLN A 89 -12.88 20.19 1.84
N ASN A 90 -13.83 19.58 2.55
CA ASN A 90 -13.67 19.11 3.93
C ASN A 90 -13.49 17.58 4.02
N LEU A 91 -13.40 16.87 2.89
CA LEU A 91 -13.30 15.41 2.91
C LEU A 91 -11.91 14.98 3.39
N ARG A 92 -11.86 14.37 4.57
CA ARG A 92 -10.62 13.98 5.26
C ARG A 92 -10.38 12.48 5.21
N ALA A 93 -11.43 11.66 5.20
CA ALA A 93 -11.30 10.22 5.28
C ALA A 93 -12.09 9.48 4.20
N VAL A 94 -11.43 8.60 3.46
CA VAL A 94 -12.05 7.73 2.47
C VAL A 94 -11.85 6.27 2.84
N ARG A 95 -12.94 5.50 2.83
CA ARG A 95 -12.90 4.03 2.93
C ARG A 95 -13.36 3.39 1.62
N PHE A 96 -12.43 2.70 0.97
CA PHE A 96 -12.71 1.89 -0.21
C PHE A 96 -13.35 0.56 0.23
N LEU A 97 -14.50 0.25 -0.36
CA LEU A 97 -15.25 -0.97 -0.11
C LEU A 97 -15.04 -1.92 -1.29
N ILE A 98 -14.94 -3.22 -1.02
CA ILE A 98 -15.00 -4.27 -2.05
C ILE A 98 -16.39 -4.32 -2.70
N ASP A 99 -16.49 -4.84 -3.92
CA ASP A 99 -17.78 -4.99 -4.60
C ASP A 99 -18.59 -6.16 -3.98
N PRO A 100 -19.73 -5.88 -3.32
CA PRO A 100 -20.54 -6.92 -2.70
C PRO A 100 -21.24 -7.84 -3.70
N ASN A 101 -21.26 -7.48 -4.99
CA ASN A 101 -22.03 -8.20 -6.03
C ASN A 101 -21.20 -9.22 -6.80
N THR A 102 -19.92 -9.39 -6.45
CA THR A 102 -19.08 -10.42 -7.04
C THR A 102 -19.51 -11.79 -6.50
N CYS A 103 -20.51 -12.41 -7.14
CA CYS A 103 -21.02 -13.75 -6.78
C CYS A 103 -19.93 -14.84 -6.84
N VAL A 104 -18.78 -14.51 -7.42
CA VAL A 104 -17.59 -15.32 -7.57
C VAL A 104 -16.76 -15.39 -6.28
N TYR A 105 -16.80 -14.36 -5.42
CA TYR A 105 -15.98 -14.27 -4.21
C TYR A 105 -16.84 -14.39 -2.96
N ARG A 106 -16.48 -15.32 -2.06
CA ARG A 106 -17.15 -15.42 -0.77
C ARG A 106 -16.71 -14.27 0.13
N THR A 107 -17.51 -13.97 1.14
CA THR A 107 -17.16 -12.98 2.17
C THR A 107 -15.87 -13.30 2.93
N SER A 108 -15.38 -14.55 2.83
CA SER A 108 -14.14 -15.04 3.41
C SER A 108 -12.91 -14.85 2.53
N ASP A 109 -13.09 -14.49 1.27
CA ASP A 109 -12.01 -14.47 0.29
C ASP A 109 -11.39 -13.07 0.19
N TYR A 110 -10.15 -12.99 -0.29
CA TYR A 110 -9.63 -11.74 -0.85
C TYR A 110 -10.31 -11.47 -2.20
N GLN A 111 -10.61 -10.22 -2.50
CA GLN A 111 -11.21 -9.81 -3.77
C GLN A 111 -10.23 -8.99 -4.61
N PRO A 112 -10.09 -9.27 -5.92
CA PRO A 112 -9.35 -8.41 -6.82
C PRO A 112 -9.90 -6.99 -6.75
N TYR A 113 -9.02 -6.02 -6.56
CA TYR A 113 -9.41 -4.63 -6.39
C TYR A 113 -8.39 -3.69 -7.03
N ASP A 114 -8.89 -2.82 -7.89
CA ASP A 114 -8.08 -1.78 -8.50
C ASP A 114 -7.90 -0.59 -7.54
N LEU A 115 -6.89 -0.74 -6.68
CA LEU A 115 -6.52 0.27 -5.69
C LEU A 115 -6.07 1.58 -6.35
N PHE A 116 -5.37 1.50 -7.48
CA PHE A 116 -4.81 2.66 -8.15
C PHE A 116 -5.89 3.54 -8.77
N SER A 117 -6.90 2.96 -9.42
CA SER A 117 -8.08 3.70 -9.88
C SER A 117 -8.70 4.51 -8.74
N SER A 118 -8.93 3.86 -7.60
CA SER A 118 -9.57 4.48 -6.45
C SER A 118 -8.72 5.57 -5.80
N LEU A 119 -7.41 5.35 -5.68
CA LEU A 119 -6.46 6.37 -5.21
C LEU A 119 -6.43 7.58 -6.14
N ASN A 120 -6.39 7.38 -7.46
CA ASN A 120 -6.32 8.46 -8.46
C ASN A 120 -7.55 9.39 -8.44
N LEU A 121 -8.69 8.90 -7.96
CA LEU A 121 -9.90 9.71 -7.80
C LEU A 121 -9.83 10.66 -6.60
N VAL A 122 -9.15 10.27 -5.52
CA VAL A 122 -9.22 10.99 -4.23
C VAL A 122 -7.90 11.65 -3.82
N ARG A 123 -6.76 11.22 -4.38
CA ARG A 123 -5.42 11.60 -3.92
C ARG A 123 -5.18 13.12 -3.92
N ARG A 124 -5.78 13.85 -4.85
CA ARG A 124 -5.59 15.31 -5.00
C ARG A 124 -6.62 16.16 -4.26
N LEU A 125 -7.57 15.54 -3.55
CA LEU A 125 -8.55 16.29 -2.77
C LEU A 125 -7.86 17.08 -1.63
N PRO A 126 -8.27 18.32 -1.37
CA PRO A 126 -7.45 19.30 -0.64
C PRO A 126 -7.27 18.97 0.84
N ALA A 127 -8.32 18.47 1.51
CA ALA A 127 -8.29 18.11 2.93
C ALA A 127 -8.07 16.63 3.19
N MET A 128 -7.70 15.84 2.17
CA MET A 128 -7.56 14.39 2.31
C MET A 128 -6.48 14.04 3.32
N GLU A 129 -6.80 13.18 4.29
CA GLU A 129 -5.88 12.74 5.33
C GLU A 129 -5.76 11.22 5.37
N THR A 130 -6.88 10.50 5.32
CA THR A 130 -6.93 9.06 5.57
C THR A 130 -7.50 8.30 4.38
N VAL A 131 -6.79 7.29 3.94
CA VAL A 131 -7.28 6.28 3.00
C VAL A 131 -7.26 4.92 3.68
N HIS A 132 -8.37 4.21 3.58
CA HIS A 132 -8.52 2.89 4.18
C HIS A 132 -9.19 1.91 3.22
N VAL A 133 -8.67 0.69 3.17
CA VAL A 133 -9.20 -0.40 2.35
C VAL A 133 -8.93 -1.73 3.05
N ASP A 134 -9.87 -2.66 2.90
CA ASP A 134 -9.73 -4.00 3.47
C ASP A 134 -10.11 -5.07 2.45
N ALA A 135 -9.65 -6.30 2.69
CA ALA A 135 -10.13 -7.49 1.99
C ALA A 135 -9.70 -7.61 0.52
N ILE A 136 -8.64 -6.92 0.10
CA ILE A 136 -8.26 -6.84 -1.31
C ILE A 136 -7.06 -7.73 -1.65
N CYS A 137 -7.00 -8.15 -2.91
CA CYS A 137 -5.80 -8.64 -3.56
C CYS A 137 -5.62 -7.92 -4.90
N ASP A 138 -4.53 -8.25 -5.59
CA ASP A 138 -4.21 -7.69 -6.90
C ASP A 138 -5.40 -7.75 -7.87
N PRO A 139 -5.62 -6.68 -8.65
CA PRO A 139 -6.66 -6.64 -9.66
C PRO A 139 -6.32 -7.58 -10.83
N ASP A 140 -7.37 -8.07 -11.50
CA ASP A 140 -7.21 -8.79 -12.76
C ASP A 140 -6.76 -7.84 -13.90
N LEU A 141 -7.19 -6.57 -13.84
CA LEU A 141 -6.83 -5.50 -14.76
C LEU A 141 -6.33 -4.28 -13.97
N PRO A 142 -5.03 -4.01 -13.95
CA PRO A 142 -4.48 -2.87 -13.21
C PRO A 142 -4.73 -1.54 -13.93
N SER A 143 -5.20 -0.53 -13.19
CA SER A 143 -5.07 0.85 -13.65
C SER A 143 -3.62 1.33 -13.51
N VAL A 144 -3.30 2.43 -14.20
CA VAL A 144 -2.00 3.11 -14.07
C VAL A 144 -1.78 3.57 -12.63
N GLU A 145 -0.62 3.26 -12.07
CA GLU A 145 -0.25 3.62 -10.71
C GLU A 145 -0.20 5.15 -10.51
N PRO A 146 -0.47 5.66 -9.30
CA PRO A 146 -0.42 7.08 -9.03
C PRO A 146 1.01 7.64 -9.14
N PRO A 147 1.18 8.90 -9.61
CA PRO A 147 2.47 9.56 -9.59
C PRO A 147 3.04 9.68 -8.18
N PRO A 148 4.37 9.62 -8.00
CA PRO A 148 5.00 9.79 -6.69
C PRO A 148 4.72 11.18 -6.12
N GLN A 149 4.58 11.28 -4.80
CA GLN A 149 4.38 12.53 -4.06
C GLN A 149 3.22 13.39 -4.60
N SER A 150 2.16 12.75 -5.08
CA SER A 150 1.04 13.43 -5.71
C SER A 150 -0.22 13.46 -4.84
N GLY A 151 -0.31 12.57 -3.86
CA GLY A 151 -1.42 12.43 -2.93
C GLY A 151 -1.28 13.27 -1.66
N ASN A 152 -2.39 13.84 -1.21
CA ASN A 152 -2.45 14.69 -0.01
C ASN A 152 -2.66 13.90 1.29
N TYR A 153 -3.04 12.62 1.22
CA TYR A 153 -3.24 11.78 2.41
C TYR A 153 -1.94 11.56 3.20
N THR A 154 -2.10 11.43 4.51
CA THR A 154 -1.04 11.23 5.49
C THR A 154 -1.16 9.91 6.26
N CYS A 155 -2.33 9.26 6.18
CA CYS A 155 -2.61 7.97 6.80
C CYS A 155 -3.13 6.99 5.75
N ILE A 156 -2.46 5.84 5.64
CA ILE A 156 -2.85 4.75 4.74
C ILE A 156 -3.04 3.49 5.59
N SER A 157 -4.21 2.86 5.46
CA SER A 157 -4.56 1.63 6.15
C SER A 157 -5.07 0.59 5.17
N ILE A 158 -4.29 -0.47 4.98
CA ILE A 158 -4.62 -1.60 4.09
C ILE A 158 -4.65 -2.85 4.97
N GLN A 159 -5.82 -3.28 5.46
CA GLN A 159 -5.90 -4.44 6.37
C GLN A 159 -6.51 -5.65 5.69
N HIS A 160 -6.27 -6.83 6.25
CA HIS A 160 -6.81 -8.09 5.76
C HIS A 160 -6.66 -8.23 4.24
N SER A 161 -5.50 -7.89 3.71
CA SER A 161 -5.25 -7.80 2.26
C SER A 161 -4.01 -8.59 1.87
N SER A 162 -3.94 -9.02 0.61
CA SER A 162 -2.83 -9.79 0.05
C SER A 162 -2.41 -9.16 -1.27
N LEU A 163 -1.56 -8.12 -1.18
CA LEU A 163 -1.07 -7.36 -2.33
C LEU A 163 0.39 -7.67 -2.62
N HIS A 164 0.77 -7.68 -3.90
CA HIS A 164 2.17 -7.72 -4.30
C HIS A 164 2.91 -6.42 -3.93
N CYS A 165 4.23 -6.54 -3.83
CA CYS A 165 5.12 -5.44 -3.46
C CYS A 165 4.90 -4.14 -4.28
N PRO A 166 4.76 -4.16 -5.62
CA PRO A 166 4.57 -2.93 -6.41
C PRO A 166 3.35 -2.11 -5.98
N TYR A 167 2.23 -2.76 -5.66
CA TYR A 167 1.03 -2.06 -5.16
C TYR A 167 1.27 -1.31 -3.86
N LEU A 168 1.99 -1.94 -2.92
CA LEU A 168 2.34 -1.31 -1.65
C LEU A 168 3.32 -0.16 -1.87
N VAL A 169 4.37 -0.38 -2.66
CA VAL A 169 5.42 0.62 -2.95
C VAL A 169 4.81 1.85 -3.61
N TYR A 170 4.06 1.70 -4.70
CA TYR A 170 3.49 2.84 -5.41
C TYR A 170 2.45 3.58 -4.56
N THR A 171 1.68 2.87 -3.73
CA THR A 171 0.73 3.50 -2.79
C THR A 171 1.44 4.32 -1.70
N ILE A 172 2.56 3.82 -1.16
CA ILE A 172 3.38 4.56 -0.18
C ILE A 172 4.06 5.77 -0.83
N GLU A 173 4.64 5.58 -2.01
CA GLU A 173 5.37 6.62 -2.72
C GLU A 173 4.47 7.73 -3.25
N SER A 174 3.19 7.45 -3.53
CA SER A 174 2.26 8.48 -3.98
C SER A 174 1.89 9.48 -2.89
N ALA A 175 2.04 9.18 -1.61
CA ALA A 175 1.85 10.15 -0.54
C ALA A 175 2.91 11.28 -0.63
N LYS A 176 2.50 12.55 -0.50
CA LYS A 176 3.43 13.68 -0.33
C LYS A 176 4.17 13.61 1.00
N ARG A 177 3.46 13.20 2.04
CA ARG A 177 3.94 13.10 3.42
C ARG A 177 3.15 12.02 4.12
N LEU A 178 3.80 10.93 4.48
CA LEU A 178 3.17 9.84 5.22
C LEU A 178 3.50 9.95 6.71
N GLU A 179 2.47 9.95 7.55
CA GLU A 179 2.58 9.93 9.01
C GLU A 179 2.20 8.57 9.59
N GLN A 180 1.24 7.86 8.99
CA GLN A 180 0.77 6.57 9.49
C GLN A 180 0.66 5.57 8.35
N PHE A 181 1.26 4.41 8.52
CA PHE A 181 1.13 3.30 7.58
C PHE A 181 0.74 2.02 8.33
N THR A 182 -0.37 1.41 7.90
CA THR A 182 -0.84 0.12 8.40
C THR A 182 -1.01 -0.84 7.24
N TYR A 183 -0.35 -1.99 7.30
CA TYR A 183 -0.58 -3.11 6.40
C TYR A 183 -0.69 -4.42 7.16
N GLY A 184 -1.74 -5.19 6.89
CA GLY A 184 -1.98 -6.46 7.54
C GLY A 184 -2.44 -7.54 6.57
N ILE A 185 -1.80 -8.71 6.62
CA ILE A 185 -2.19 -9.90 5.86
C ILE A 185 -2.84 -10.89 6.81
N GLY A 186 -4.05 -11.35 6.47
CA GLY A 186 -4.71 -12.43 7.20
C GLY A 186 -6.20 -12.22 7.45
N GLY A 187 -6.83 -13.22 8.07
CA GLY A 187 -8.28 -13.24 8.32
C GLY A 187 -9.13 -13.63 7.11
N ARG A 188 -8.50 -13.90 5.95
CA ARG A 188 -9.15 -14.25 4.69
C ARG A 188 -8.39 -15.35 3.94
N PHE A 189 -9.09 -16.00 3.02
CA PHE A 189 -8.56 -17.08 2.20
C PHE A 189 -8.20 -16.60 0.79
N SER A 190 -7.06 -17.08 0.29
CA SER A 190 -6.73 -16.96 -1.13
C SER A 190 -7.39 -18.10 -1.91
N ARG A 191 -8.08 -17.77 -3.00
CA ARG A 191 -8.86 -18.74 -3.79
C ARG A 191 -7.98 -19.77 -4.50
N ASN A 192 -6.78 -19.36 -4.92
CA ASN A 192 -5.80 -20.27 -5.54
C ASN A 192 -4.96 -21.04 -4.49
N GLY A 193 -5.22 -20.83 -3.19
CA GLY A 193 -4.47 -21.45 -2.09
C GLY A 193 -3.03 -20.92 -1.95
N MET A 194 -2.58 -20.06 -2.85
CA MET A 194 -1.27 -19.41 -2.83
C MET A 194 -1.41 -18.05 -2.16
N LEU A 195 -0.51 -17.75 -1.24
CA LEU A 195 -0.40 -16.43 -0.64
C LEU A 195 0.71 -15.67 -1.36
N THR A 196 0.47 -14.38 -1.60
CA THR A 196 1.46 -13.50 -2.19
C THR A 196 2.67 -13.37 -1.25
N SER A 197 3.87 -13.56 -1.79
CA SER A 197 5.12 -13.34 -1.05
C SER A 197 5.20 -11.88 -0.60
N PHE A 198 5.53 -11.65 0.67
CA PHE A 198 5.77 -10.32 1.19
C PHE A 198 7.26 -10.02 1.20
N HIS A 199 7.69 -9.03 0.40
CA HIS A 199 9.07 -8.58 0.31
C HIS A 199 9.23 -7.32 1.18
N PRO A 200 9.75 -7.42 2.42
CA PRO A 200 9.85 -6.24 3.28
C PRO A 200 10.82 -5.21 2.73
N GLU A 201 11.87 -5.62 2.01
CA GLU A 201 12.91 -4.73 1.48
C GLU A 201 12.34 -3.56 0.67
N CYS A 202 11.48 -3.87 -0.30
CA CYS A 202 10.87 -2.87 -1.14
C CYS A 202 9.93 -1.93 -0.36
N VAL A 203 9.16 -2.47 0.59
CA VAL A 203 8.22 -1.69 1.41
C VAL A 203 8.98 -0.73 2.33
N PHE A 204 10.02 -1.20 3.01
CA PHE A 204 10.85 -0.34 3.87
C PHE A 204 11.63 0.71 3.07
N ARG A 205 12.07 0.40 1.84
CA ARG A 205 12.67 1.38 0.94
C ARG A 205 11.68 2.50 0.59
N ALA A 206 10.43 2.17 0.27
CA ALA A 206 9.39 3.18 0.03
C ALA A 206 9.10 4.01 1.28
N LEU A 207 9.04 3.36 2.46
CA LEU A 207 8.88 4.04 3.75
C LEU A 207 10.08 4.96 4.07
N PHE A 208 11.29 4.73 3.51
CA PHE A 208 12.45 5.62 3.73
C PHE A 208 12.33 7.01 3.20
N ALA A 209 11.52 7.19 2.16
CA ALA A 209 11.15 8.51 1.70
C ALA A 209 10.42 9.32 2.80
N HIS A 210 9.74 8.66 3.74
CA HIS A 210 8.90 9.27 4.77
C HIS A 210 9.50 9.21 6.19
N ARG A 211 10.77 8.83 6.34
CA ARG A 211 11.42 8.66 7.66
C ARG A 211 11.34 9.87 8.60
N ALA A 212 11.25 11.07 8.03
CA ALA A 212 11.19 12.33 8.77
C ALA A 212 9.76 12.70 9.22
N THR A 213 8.73 11.99 8.74
CA THR A 213 7.32 12.31 9.01
C THR A 213 6.55 11.12 9.58
N LEU A 214 7.04 9.90 9.38
CA LEU A 214 6.38 8.67 9.83
C LEU A 214 6.37 8.58 11.36
N ARG A 215 5.17 8.55 11.93
CA ARG A 215 4.87 8.49 13.37
C ARG A 215 4.36 7.13 13.83
N GLN A 216 3.62 6.45 12.96
CA GLN A 216 3.08 5.12 13.23
C GLN A 216 3.36 4.17 12.07
N LEU A 217 3.92 3.01 12.38
CA LEU A 217 4.12 1.91 11.46
C LEU A 217 3.54 0.63 12.05
N ASP A 218 2.58 0.02 11.36
CA ASP A 218 1.97 -1.26 11.74
C ASP A 218 2.01 -2.23 10.56
N LEU A 219 2.86 -3.25 10.64
CA LEU A 219 2.99 -4.32 9.64
C LEU A 219 2.71 -5.68 10.29
N ASP A 220 1.46 -6.16 10.16
CA ASP A 220 1.07 -7.52 10.54
C ASP A 220 1.15 -8.47 9.34
N VAL A 221 2.38 -8.87 9.02
CA VAL A 221 2.69 -9.81 7.92
C VAL A 221 3.36 -11.09 8.43
N GLU A 222 3.31 -11.29 9.75
CA GLU A 222 4.05 -12.35 10.45
C GLU A 222 3.62 -13.76 10.01
N GLY A 223 2.37 -13.92 9.58
CA GLY A 223 1.88 -15.17 8.99
C GLY A 223 2.62 -15.57 7.71
N GLN A 224 2.98 -14.61 6.86
CA GLN A 224 3.74 -14.84 5.63
C GLN A 224 5.24 -14.98 5.89
N THR A 225 5.77 -14.19 6.82
CA THR A 225 7.20 -14.23 7.16
C THR A 225 7.60 -15.49 7.91
N ARG A 226 6.67 -16.25 8.50
CA ARG A 226 6.97 -17.61 9.01
C ARG A 226 7.45 -18.58 7.92
N GLN A 227 7.17 -18.30 6.65
CA GLN A 227 7.79 -19.07 5.56
C GLN A 227 9.32 -18.90 5.53
N LEU A 228 9.87 -17.85 6.12
CA LEU A 228 11.33 -17.65 6.24
C LEU A 228 12.03 -18.77 7.02
N ASP A 229 11.32 -19.42 7.96
CA ASP A 229 11.79 -20.61 8.68
C ASP A 229 12.09 -21.77 7.71
N LEU A 230 11.37 -21.81 6.57
CA LEU A 230 11.40 -22.90 5.59
C LEU A 230 12.32 -22.60 4.40
N VAL A 231 12.29 -21.37 3.87
CA VAL A 231 12.86 -21.07 2.55
C VAL A 231 14.11 -20.15 2.55
N GLY A 232 14.45 -19.54 3.70
CA GLY A 232 15.66 -18.72 3.87
C GLY A 232 15.55 -17.27 3.40
N LEU A 233 16.55 -16.46 3.76
CA LEU A 233 16.56 -15.00 3.56
C LEU A 233 16.50 -14.56 2.09
N ARG A 234 16.77 -15.45 1.14
CA ARG A 234 16.72 -15.17 -0.30
C ARG A 234 15.34 -14.71 -0.80
N TYR A 235 14.25 -15.10 -0.10
CA TYR A 235 12.89 -14.67 -0.43
C TYR A 235 12.49 -13.32 0.19
N LEU A 236 13.41 -12.69 0.93
CA LEU A 236 13.25 -11.30 1.38
C LEU A 236 13.80 -10.30 0.38
N LYS A 237 14.78 -10.74 -0.42
CA LYS A 237 15.35 -9.93 -1.49
C LYS A 237 14.33 -9.85 -2.60
N TYR A 238 13.98 -8.63 -2.95
CA TYR A 238 13.40 -8.37 -4.25
C TYR A 238 14.55 -8.49 -5.25
N THR A 239 14.53 -9.51 -6.11
CA THR A 239 15.67 -9.76 -7.00
C THR A 239 15.63 -8.82 -8.21
N PRO A 240 16.79 -8.46 -8.79
CA PRO A 240 16.82 -7.74 -10.07
C PRO A 240 16.06 -8.48 -11.17
N GLU A 241 15.99 -9.81 -11.12
CA GLU A 241 15.20 -10.64 -12.03
C GLU A 241 13.69 -10.41 -11.86
N GLU A 242 13.20 -10.25 -10.61
CA GLU A 242 11.82 -9.86 -10.32
C GLU A 242 11.55 -8.38 -10.72
N GLU A 243 12.55 -7.49 -10.62
CA GLU A 243 12.51 -6.11 -11.14
C GLU A 243 12.48 -6.06 -12.68
N GLU A 244 13.25 -6.91 -13.36
CA GLU A 244 13.36 -6.97 -14.83
C GLU A 244 12.16 -7.68 -15.47
N GLU A 245 11.61 -8.73 -14.84
CA GLU A 245 10.39 -9.40 -15.30
C GLU A 245 9.14 -8.50 -15.19
N GLN A 246 9.12 -7.58 -14.22
CA GLN A 246 8.00 -6.64 -14.03
C GLN A 246 8.24 -5.28 -14.72
N GLY A 247 9.49 -4.94 -15.04
CA GLY A 247 9.87 -3.65 -15.61
C GLY A 247 9.60 -2.49 -14.65
N SER A 248 10.25 -1.35 -14.90
CA SER A 248 9.84 -0.10 -14.24
C SER A 248 8.54 0.38 -14.89
N HIS A 249 7.39 0.12 -14.24
CA HIS A 249 6.08 0.61 -14.71
C HIS A 249 6.07 2.13 -14.99
N ARG A 250 6.97 2.88 -14.33
CA ARG A 250 7.09 4.33 -14.53
C ARG A 250 7.82 4.76 -15.80
N ASP A 251 8.56 3.85 -16.43
CA ASP A 251 9.18 4.08 -17.74
C ASP A 251 8.27 3.57 -18.88
N ASP A 252 7.10 3.00 -18.55
CA ASP A 252 6.09 2.57 -19.51
C ASP A 252 5.50 3.79 -20.26
N PRO A 253 5.41 3.75 -21.61
CA PRO A 253 4.77 4.80 -22.39
C PRO A 253 3.35 5.15 -21.93
N VAL A 254 2.56 4.16 -21.50
CA VAL A 254 1.21 4.34 -20.96
C VAL A 254 1.25 5.19 -19.69
N TYR A 255 2.16 4.90 -18.76
CA TYR A 255 2.32 5.69 -17.53
C TYR A 255 2.74 7.14 -17.83
N LEU A 256 3.76 7.30 -18.69
CA LEU A 256 4.28 8.61 -19.07
C LEU A 256 3.21 9.47 -19.75
N TYR A 257 2.39 8.86 -20.60
CA TYR A 257 1.29 9.54 -21.28
C TYR A 257 0.15 9.89 -20.32
N GLU A 258 -0.24 8.96 -19.45
CA GLU A 258 -1.35 9.15 -18.49
C GLU A 258 -1.10 10.35 -17.56
N TRP A 259 0.15 10.52 -17.13
CA TRP A 259 0.54 11.49 -16.12
C TRP A 259 1.45 12.62 -16.59
N ALA A 260 1.60 12.83 -17.90
CA ALA A 260 2.48 13.85 -18.49
C ALA A 260 2.38 15.22 -17.78
N ASP A 261 1.16 15.74 -17.58
CA ASP A 261 0.93 17.05 -16.95
C ASP A 261 1.35 17.13 -15.47
N GLU A 262 1.37 16.00 -14.77
CA GLU A 262 1.74 15.94 -13.35
C GLU A 262 3.23 15.70 -13.18
N LEU A 263 3.81 14.83 -14.01
CA LEU A 263 5.24 14.52 -14.00
C LEU A 263 6.09 15.76 -14.31
N GLU A 264 5.63 16.64 -15.21
CA GLU A 264 6.30 17.92 -15.49
C GLU A 264 6.34 18.86 -14.26
N LYS A 265 5.34 18.77 -13.38
CA LYS A 265 5.20 19.63 -12.19
C LYS A 265 5.93 19.06 -10.97
N LEU A 266 6.44 17.84 -11.04
CA LEU A 266 7.17 17.26 -9.92
C LEU A 266 8.48 18.04 -9.69
N PRO A 267 8.85 18.28 -8.43
CA PRO A 267 10.14 18.89 -8.14
C PRO A 267 11.23 18.00 -8.74
N VAL A 268 12.09 18.60 -9.59
CA VAL A 268 13.25 17.91 -10.16
C VAL A 268 14.02 17.25 -9.01
N LYS A 269 14.07 15.92 -8.99
CA LYS A 269 14.78 15.14 -7.97
C LYS A 269 16.23 15.62 -7.87
N LYS A 270 16.52 16.51 -6.92
CA LYS A 270 17.88 16.67 -6.40
C LYS A 270 18.10 15.48 -5.48
N GLU A 271 19.07 14.64 -5.87
CA GLU A 271 19.43 13.39 -5.20
C GLU A 271 18.43 12.25 -5.47
N GLN A 272 18.57 11.66 -6.66
CA GLN A 272 18.42 10.21 -6.75
C GLN A 272 19.38 9.62 -5.71
N ILE A 273 18.84 8.96 -4.69
CA ILE A 273 19.63 7.95 -3.97
C ILE A 273 20.13 7.03 -5.08
N PRO A 274 21.45 6.91 -5.29
CA PRO A 274 21.96 6.02 -6.33
C PRO A 274 21.30 4.65 -6.15
N SER A 275 20.79 4.07 -7.23
CA SER A 275 20.37 2.66 -7.33
C SER A 275 21.44 1.67 -6.82
N ASN A 276 22.64 2.18 -6.56
CA ASN A 276 23.86 1.49 -6.17
C ASN A 276 24.19 1.69 -4.68
N VAL A 277 23.38 2.41 -3.91
CA VAL A 277 23.49 2.38 -2.45
C VAL A 277 22.90 1.05 -2.01
N SER A 278 23.79 0.13 -1.67
CA SER A 278 23.43 -1.10 -0.97
C SER A 278 22.37 -0.79 0.10
N VAL A 279 21.33 -1.60 0.19
CA VAL A 279 20.27 -1.56 1.21
C VAL A 279 20.83 -1.94 2.60
N ASP A 280 22.11 -1.65 2.83
CA ASP A 280 22.81 -1.72 4.09
C ASP A 280 22.22 -0.67 5.03
N ALA A 281 21.21 -1.18 5.74
CA ALA A 281 20.49 -0.59 6.85
C ALA A 281 19.61 0.60 6.47
N TRP A 282 18.33 0.33 6.20
CA TRP A 282 17.25 1.14 6.81
C TRP A 282 17.39 0.97 8.33
N PRO A 283 18.03 1.89 9.06
CA PRO A 283 18.08 1.76 10.50
C PRO A 283 16.71 2.22 10.95
N LEU A 284 15.92 1.36 11.61
CA LEU A 284 14.67 1.79 12.24
C LEU A 284 14.91 3.03 13.12
N ARG A 285 16.10 3.09 13.74
CA ARG A 285 16.65 4.25 14.45
C ARG A 285 16.63 5.59 13.69
N SER A 286 16.62 5.59 12.36
CA SER A 286 16.59 6.80 11.52
C SER A 286 15.21 7.47 11.47
N CYS A 287 14.15 6.77 11.86
CA CYS A 287 12.80 7.31 11.95
C CYS A 287 12.61 8.07 13.27
N LEU A 288 13.15 9.28 13.35
CA LEU A 288 13.17 10.07 14.58
C LEU A 288 11.77 10.44 15.08
N GLU A 289 10.78 10.54 14.20
CA GLU A 289 9.40 10.89 14.57
C GLU A 289 8.54 9.66 14.93
N LEU A 290 9.08 8.43 14.81
CA LEU A 290 8.32 7.20 15.01
C LEU A 290 8.05 6.96 16.50
N LYS A 291 6.76 6.98 16.86
CA LYS A 291 6.25 6.78 18.23
C LYS A 291 5.65 5.40 18.42
N ASP A 292 4.95 4.90 17.40
CA ASP A 292 4.23 3.63 17.45
C ASP A 292 4.80 2.67 16.41
N LEU A 293 5.38 1.56 16.87
CA LEU A 293 5.95 0.52 16.02
C LEU A 293 5.28 -0.82 16.31
N SER A 294 4.63 -1.39 15.30
CA SER A 294 4.06 -2.74 15.34
C SER A 294 4.65 -3.57 14.19
N LEU A 295 5.44 -4.58 14.50
CA LEU A 295 6.11 -5.43 13.49
C LEU A 295 6.07 -6.90 13.87
N GLY A 296 6.08 -7.78 12.86
CA GLY A 296 6.38 -9.21 13.06
C GLY A 296 7.78 -9.43 13.63
N ILE A 297 7.93 -10.39 14.54
CA ILE A 297 9.20 -10.70 15.20
C ILE A 297 10.33 -10.98 14.21
N HIS A 298 10.04 -11.63 13.07
CA HIS A 298 11.04 -11.93 12.05
C HIS A 298 11.57 -10.66 11.37
N ILE A 299 10.66 -9.79 10.92
CA ILE A 299 11.02 -8.51 10.28
C ILE A 299 11.77 -7.61 11.26
N LEU A 300 11.25 -7.48 12.49
CA LEU A 300 11.89 -6.68 13.52
C LEU A 300 13.35 -7.11 13.73
N TYR A 301 13.59 -8.42 13.79
CA TYR A 301 14.93 -8.96 13.96
C TYR A 301 15.85 -8.70 12.76
N ILE A 302 15.34 -8.91 11.54
CA ILE A 302 16.08 -8.68 10.29
C ILE A 302 16.54 -7.22 10.20
N TYR A 303 15.65 -6.26 10.43
CA TYR A 303 15.97 -4.84 10.26
C TYR A 303 16.77 -4.27 11.42
N ALA A 304 16.57 -4.77 12.64
CA ALA A 304 17.40 -4.36 13.76
C ALA A 304 18.86 -4.80 13.58
N ARG A 305 19.11 -5.98 13.00
CA ARG A 305 20.48 -6.47 12.77
C ARG A 305 21.20 -5.88 11.57
N GLY A 306 20.49 -5.13 10.74
CA GLY A 306 20.97 -4.78 9.42
C GLY A 306 20.78 -5.94 8.44
N TYR A 307 20.29 -5.59 7.27
CA TYR A 307 20.29 -6.49 6.13
C TYR A 307 21.74 -6.73 5.72
N GLY A 308 22.19 -7.99 5.66
CA GLY A 308 23.57 -8.29 5.30
C GLY A 308 23.84 -7.99 3.82
N GLY A 309 24.37 -6.80 3.52
CA GLY A 309 25.07 -6.53 2.27
C GLY A 309 26.28 -7.43 2.12
N ASP A 310 26.46 -7.94 0.90
CA ASP A 310 27.57 -8.78 0.38
C ASP A 310 28.09 -9.97 1.21
N GLN A 311 27.54 -10.23 2.39
CA GLN A 311 27.83 -11.40 3.23
C GLN A 311 26.77 -12.51 3.07
N CYS A 312 25.73 -12.27 2.27
CA CYS A 312 24.74 -13.27 1.90
C CYS A 312 25.16 -14.06 0.65
N GLY A 313 26.42 -14.50 0.59
CA GLY A 313 26.75 -15.68 -0.21
C GLY A 313 26.17 -16.93 0.45
N ASP A 314 26.07 -18.04 -0.28
CA ASP A 314 25.53 -19.34 0.18
C ASP A 314 26.28 -19.97 1.37
N GLN A 315 27.21 -19.25 1.97
CA GLN A 315 27.91 -19.60 3.18
C GLN A 315 27.77 -18.43 4.14
N TRP A 316 26.92 -18.61 5.17
CA TRP A 316 27.22 -18.05 6.49
C TRP A 316 28.52 -18.71 6.97
N GLY A 317 29.62 -18.28 6.37
CA GLY A 317 30.96 -18.60 6.82
C GLY A 317 31.13 -18.04 8.21
N ASP A 318 31.91 -18.77 8.99
CA ASP A 318 32.39 -18.52 10.35
C ASP A 318 32.98 -17.11 10.56
N HIS A 319 32.16 -16.08 10.38
CA HIS A 319 32.47 -14.69 10.65
C HIS A 319 31.79 -14.31 11.96
N SER A 320 32.63 -13.87 12.90
CA SER A 320 32.35 -13.57 14.29
C SER A 320 30.96 -12.96 14.49
N VAL A 321 30.08 -13.77 15.10
CA VAL A 321 28.85 -13.30 15.73
C VAL A 321 29.24 -12.17 16.68
N ASP A 322 28.76 -10.96 16.41
CA ASP A 322 28.92 -9.86 17.34
C ASP A 322 28.10 -10.19 18.61
N ASP A 323 28.80 -10.66 19.65
CA ASP A 323 28.24 -11.00 20.96
C ASP A 323 27.59 -9.78 21.65
N SER A 324 27.69 -8.58 21.06
CA SER A 324 27.18 -7.31 21.59
C SER A 324 25.84 -6.83 21.02
N PHE A 325 25.17 -7.57 20.11
CA PHE A 325 23.91 -7.13 19.52
C PHE A 325 22.79 -6.90 20.56
N SER A 326 22.27 -5.67 20.60
CA SER A 326 21.13 -5.27 21.43
C SER A 326 20.04 -4.68 20.54
N LEU A 327 18.85 -5.32 20.52
CA LEU A 327 17.70 -4.81 19.76
C LEU A 327 17.37 -3.35 20.13
N VAL A 328 17.52 -3.01 21.42
CA VAL A 328 17.21 -1.68 21.96
C VAL A 328 18.02 -0.59 21.26
N ASP A 329 19.28 -0.87 20.90
CA ASP A 329 20.17 0.14 20.30
C ASP A 329 19.78 0.48 18.85
N HIS A 330 18.99 -0.39 18.21
CA HIS A 330 18.55 -0.25 16.82
C HIS A 330 17.10 0.25 16.67
N LEU A 331 16.36 0.41 17.77
CA LEU A 331 15.00 0.96 17.74
C LEU A 331 15.01 2.49 17.55
N PRO A 332 13.89 3.07 17.04
CA PRO A 332 13.69 4.51 17.03
C PRO A 332 13.84 5.10 18.44
N PRO A 333 14.58 6.22 18.60
CA PRO A 333 14.87 6.77 19.92
C PRO A 333 13.64 7.36 20.65
N ASN A 334 12.59 7.73 19.91
CA ASN A 334 11.39 8.39 20.43
C ASN A 334 10.18 7.45 20.52
N LEU A 335 10.41 6.14 20.55
CA LEU A 335 9.36 5.14 20.54
C LEU A 335 8.57 5.17 21.87
N GLU A 336 7.26 5.37 21.78
CA GLU A 336 6.31 5.37 22.90
C GLU A 336 5.63 4.00 23.07
N SER A 337 5.48 3.26 21.97
CA SER A 337 4.79 1.96 21.93
C SER A 337 5.48 0.98 20.98
N LEU A 338 5.72 -0.25 21.46
CA LEU A 338 6.24 -1.36 20.67
C LEU A 338 5.29 -2.56 20.78
N ARG A 339 4.73 -2.98 19.65
CA ARG A 339 3.97 -4.22 19.52
C ARG A 339 4.74 -5.20 18.64
N ILE A 340 4.82 -6.45 19.08
CA ILE A 340 5.54 -7.50 18.35
C ILE A 340 4.57 -8.63 17.98
N TYR A 341 4.29 -8.79 16.69
CA TYR A 341 3.45 -9.87 16.19
C TYR A 341 4.21 -11.20 16.17
N GLY A 342 3.48 -12.29 16.43
CA GLY A 342 4.02 -13.66 16.45
C GLY A 342 4.99 -13.98 17.58
N TYR A 343 5.25 -13.04 18.49
CA TYR A 343 6.08 -13.28 19.66
C TYR A 343 5.42 -14.33 20.58
N LYS A 344 6.22 -15.32 20.96
CA LYS A 344 5.91 -16.23 22.06
C LYS A 344 7.04 -16.10 23.08
N LYS A 345 6.69 -16.10 24.37
CA LYS A 345 7.70 -16.05 25.43
C LYS A 345 8.73 -17.18 25.22
N GLU A 346 10.01 -16.85 25.37
CA GLU A 346 11.17 -17.76 25.14
C GLU A 346 11.34 -18.23 23.68
N MET A 347 10.55 -17.74 22.74
CA MET A 347 10.72 -18.05 21.33
C MET A 347 11.93 -17.33 20.76
N LYS A 348 12.72 -18.12 20.06
CA LYS A 348 13.87 -17.73 19.26
C LYS A 348 13.43 -17.75 17.79
N PRO A 349 13.22 -16.60 17.12
CA PRO A 349 12.85 -16.60 15.70
C PRO A 349 13.92 -17.35 14.90
N ARG A 350 13.50 -18.27 14.02
CA ARG A 350 14.40 -19.22 13.34
C ARG A 350 14.64 -18.77 11.90
N LEU A 351 15.53 -17.81 11.71
CA LEU A 351 15.93 -17.44 10.36
C LEU A 351 16.88 -18.50 9.80
N ARG A 352 16.44 -19.22 8.75
CA ARG A 352 17.30 -20.20 8.07
C ARG A 352 18.51 -19.49 7.46
N GLY A 353 19.70 -19.88 7.90
CA GLY A 353 20.96 -19.22 7.59
C GLY A 353 21.57 -18.46 8.78
N VAL A 354 20.82 -18.14 9.83
CA VAL A 354 21.31 -17.44 11.02
C VAL A 354 21.53 -18.43 12.20
N PRO A 355 22.73 -18.53 12.80
CA PRO A 355 23.03 -19.34 13.98
C PRO A 355 22.14 -18.98 15.16
N GLN A 356 21.63 -20.01 15.83
CA GLN A 356 20.69 -19.88 16.96
C GLN A 356 21.34 -19.35 18.26
N ASN A 357 22.67 -19.30 18.28
CA ASN A 357 23.48 -18.82 19.41
C ASN A 357 23.39 -17.30 19.57
N CYS A 358 22.92 -16.60 18.55
CA CYS A 358 22.78 -15.15 18.52
C CYS A 358 21.54 -14.63 19.28
N LEU A 359 20.88 -15.48 20.07
CA LEU A 359 19.66 -15.18 20.81
C LEU A 359 19.95 -15.34 22.31
N LYS A 360 20.66 -14.38 22.88
CA LYS A 360 20.74 -14.21 24.34
C LYS A 360 19.58 -13.34 24.81
N THR A 361 19.30 -13.47 26.10
CA THR A 361 18.03 -13.31 26.81
C THR A 361 17.53 -11.87 27.00
N SER A 362 18.04 -10.89 26.26
CA SER A 362 17.91 -9.46 26.57
C SER A 362 16.64 -8.76 26.03
N LEU A 363 15.62 -9.50 25.55
CA LEU A 363 14.35 -8.87 25.19
C LEU A 363 13.61 -8.26 26.41
N LEU A 364 14.07 -8.55 27.63
CA LEU A 364 13.51 -8.04 28.89
C LEU A 364 14.65 -7.80 29.90
N SER A 365 15.33 -6.66 29.81
CA SER A 365 15.99 -6.02 30.95
C SER A 365 15.81 -4.52 30.87
#